data_AF-A0A0J8UML1-F1
#
_entry.id   AF-A0A0J8UML1-F1
#
_cell.length_a   1.000
_cell.length_b   1.000
_cell.length_c   1.000
_cell.angle_alpha   90.00
_cell.angle_beta   90.00
_cell.angle_gamma   90.00
#
_symmetry.space_group_name_H-M   'P 1'
#
loop_
_entity.id
_entity.type
_entity.pdbx_description
1 polymer ?
#
loop_
_entity_poly.entity_id
_entity_poly.type
_entity_poly.pdbx_seq_one_letter_code
_entity_poly.pdbx_strand_id
1 'polypeptide(L)'
;MPSSIQPTTRKADKFRLVKDAEYGSFVDIVGQVVKTFSEYEKLLLYVTDYTQNKNLFDYSFDNDGRDGDEFNYSSRSKRKWPGPYGRMTIQVTLWEPHSNFARDNIKEDDFVLLRNVHIKPGRSSGVMEGALHTDRQFHAKVGVSLLDVNEGDERLKGLVRRKLEYWRKLKGRLAIEDGKRQLSDGEGSGKKTKKNKRQRKNKPQRVNNQAEATTTSVRPKRDELNPHVRSNYLATPTRTVEQILQNESHWNVGPGGIQYRMPFQNLKYRASVRVVDFFPPNLEDFAVPYNPEYAMLRDTVDGSDLSDSDEEPIIGQQIWEWRFCLLVEDGGPGIHHPPGQRRQRLKLFVTGPDAVFLLSIDPVNLRKNPDVLASLREKLFILWGDLEERKNSNSEMFNPNDTAAINAKPFTCCIKEYGVRVAFDCADENDENDDADENDENHQETSNSFCWERRFRMFDTRVM
;
A
#
# COMPACT_ATOMS: atom_id res chain seq x y z
N MET A 1 -26.46 2.04 51.49
CA MET A 1 -25.66 3.19 51.02
C MET A 1 -24.72 2.69 49.94
N PRO A 2 -25.03 2.88 48.65
CA PRO A 2 -24.14 2.44 47.58
C PRO A 2 -23.01 3.46 47.42
N SER A 3 -21.78 2.96 47.47
CA SER A 3 -20.53 3.70 47.26
C SER A 3 -20.47 4.25 45.84
N SER A 4 -20.42 5.58 45.73
CA SER A 4 -20.18 6.34 44.50
C SER A 4 -18.81 5.98 43.91
N ILE A 5 -18.81 5.42 42.70
CA ILE A 5 -17.62 5.28 41.86
C ILE A 5 -17.32 6.68 41.32
N GLN A 6 -16.21 7.28 41.75
CA GLN A 6 -15.74 8.53 41.18
C GLN A 6 -15.24 8.29 39.73
N PRO A 7 -15.58 9.17 38.78
CA PRO A 7 -15.08 9.09 37.42
C PRO A 7 -13.57 9.37 37.41
N THR A 8 -12.79 8.46 36.83
CA THR A 8 -11.36 8.63 36.59
C THR A 8 -11.13 9.87 35.73
N THR A 9 -10.43 10.87 36.27
CA THR A 9 -10.00 12.06 35.53
C THR A 9 -9.10 11.62 34.37
N ARG A 10 -9.51 11.92 33.12
CA ARG A 10 -8.67 11.70 31.93
C ARG A 10 -7.39 12.51 32.12
N LYS A 11 -6.23 11.85 32.16
CA LYS A 11 -4.92 12.53 32.16
C LYS A 11 -4.87 13.48 30.96
N ALA A 12 -4.45 14.72 31.20
CA ALA A 12 -4.30 15.72 30.14
C ALA A 12 -3.39 15.19 29.02
N ASP A 13 -3.76 15.48 27.77
CA ASP A 13 -2.97 15.10 26.61
C ASP A 13 -1.59 15.77 26.66
N LYS A 14 -0.53 14.96 26.59
CA LYS A 14 0.87 15.41 26.61
C LYS A 14 1.44 15.60 25.21
N PHE A 15 0.67 15.26 24.18
CA PHE A 15 1.11 15.39 22.80
C PHE A 15 1.41 16.85 22.44
N ARG A 16 2.59 17.07 21.85
CA ARG A 16 3.00 18.37 21.32
C ARG A 16 3.71 18.19 19.98
N LEU A 17 3.51 19.15 19.08
CA LEU A 17 4.33 19.31 17.89
C LEU A 17 5.69 19.88 18.28
N VAL A 18 6.71 19.60 17.48
CA VAL A 18 8.09 20.04 17.74
C VAL A 18 8.19 21.57 17.76
N LYS A 19 7.41 22.28 16.93
CA LYS A 19 7.30 23.76 16.97
C LYS A 19 6.79 24.32 18.30
N ASP A 20 6.00 23.55 19.03
CA ASP A 20 5.34 23.96 20.29
C ASP A 20 6.07 23.40 21.52
N ALA A 21 7.23 22.77 21.32
CA ALA A 21 8.06 22.26 22.41
C ALA A 21 8.78 23.41 23.13
N GLU A 22 8.68 23.41 24.46
CA GLU A 22 9.28 24.41 25.34
C GLU A 22 10.29 23.79 26.29
N TYR A 23 11.32 24.55 26.66
CA TYR A 23 12.33 24.10 27.62
C TYR A 23 11.73 23.77 28.99
N GLY A 24 12.23 22.71 29.62
CA GLY A 24 11.78 22.25 30.95
C GLY A 24 10.46 21.48 30.94
N SER A 25 9.87 21.23 29.76
CA SER A 25 8.62 20.49 29.63
C SER A 25 8.85 18.98 29.40
N PHE A 26 7.82 18.18 29.70
CA PHE A 26 7.75 16.76 29.38
C PHE A 26 6.61 16.52 28.41
N VAL A 27 6.94 16.12 27.17
CA VAL A 27 5.98 16.05 26.06
C VAL A 27 6.01 14.68 25.38
N ASP A 28 4.90 14.33 24.74
CA ASP A 28 4.82 13.18 23.84
C ASP A 28 5.01 13.69 22.40
N ILE A 29 5.93 13.08 21.66
CA ILE A 29 6.28 13.47 20.28
C ILE A 29 5.98 12.31 19.34
N VAL A 30 5.21 12.58 18.29
CA VAL A 30 5.08 11.70 17.12
C VAL A 30 5.98 12.26 16.03
N GLY A 31 6.88 11.44 15.49
CA GLY A 31 7.92 11.89 14.57
C GLY A 31 8.43 10.79 13.64
N GLN A 32 9.00 11.19 12.51
CA GLN A 32 9.77 10.32 11.62
C GLN A 32 11.23 10.31 12.07
N VAL A 33 11.86 9.13 12.12
CA VAL A 33 13.28 8.98 12.43
C VAL A 33 14.11 9.34 11.20
N VAL A 34 14.88 10.42 11.30
CA VAL A 34 15.74 10.92 10.21
C VAL A 34 17.11 10.23 10.23
N LYS A 35 17.64 10.02 11.43
CA LYS A 35 18.97 9.47 11.65
C LYS A 35 19.06 8.82 13.01
N THR A 36 19.84 7.75 13.11
CA THR A 36 20.19 7.13 14.38
C THR A 36 21.71 7.17 14.59
N PHE A 37 22.13 7.37 15.84
CA PHE A 37 23.55 7.31 16.20
C PHE A 37 23.74 6.60 17.54
N SER A 38 24.40 5.45 17.50
CA SER A 38 24.66 4.63 18.68
C SER A 38 25.93 5.07 19.39
N GLU A 39 25.80 5.37 20.68
CA GLU A 39 26.91 5.48 21.62
C GLU A 39 26.84 4.31 22.63
N TYR A 40 27.92 4.09 23.38
CA TYR A 40 28.08 2.91 24.25
C TYR A 40 26.87 2.70 25.19
N GLU A 41 26.45 3.73 25.93
CA GLU A 41 25.36 3.62 26.93
C GLU A 41 24.03 4.25 26.50
N LYS A 42 24.00 4.95 25.36
CA LYS A 42 22.83 5.74 24.92
C LYS A 42 22.66 5.68 23.41
N LEU A 43 21.44 5.91 22.94
CA LEU A 43 21.13 6.04 21.53
C LEU A 43 20.65 7.46 21.25
N LEU A 44 21.22 8.13 20.25
CA LEU A 44 20.72 9.40 19.76
C LEU A 44 19.76 9.13 18.59
N LEU A 45 18.52 9.59 18.74
CA LEU A 45 17.53 9.60 17.66
C LEU A 45 17.34 11.04 17.17
N TYR A 46 17.45 11.25 15.87
CA TYR A 46 17.08 12.50 15.24
C TYR A 46 15.69 12.35 14.67
N VAL A 47 14.73 13.14 15.18
CA VAL A 47 13.31 12.97 14.89
C VAL A 47 12.72 14.28 14.38
N THR A 48 11.84 14.19 13.39
CA THR A 48 11.13 15.34 12.83
C THR A 48 9.63 15.08 12.72
N ASP A 49 8.83 16.11 12.97
CA ASP A 49 7.41 16.13 12.64
C ASP A 49 7.11 17.11 11.48
N TYR A 50 8.16 17.57 10.79
CA TYR A 50 8.16 18.57 9.73
C TYR A 50 7.67 19.97 10.15
N THR A 51 7.67 20.28 11.45
CA THR A 51 7.41 21.64 11.96
C THR A 51 8.71 22.35 12.33
N GLN A 52 8.73 23.68 12.20
CA GLN A 52 9.93 24.49 12.47
C GLN A 52 9.93 25.04 13.89
N ASN A 53 11.05 24.90 14.60
CA ASN A 53 11.27 25.52 15.91
C ASN A 53 12.58 26.32 15.89
N LYS A 54 12.53 27.60 16.28
CA LYS A 54 13.70 28.50 16.26
C LYS A 54 14.85 28.03 17.13
N ASN A 55 14.55 27.25 18.17
CA ASN A 55 15.52 26.75 19.14
C ASN A 55 16.25 25.48 18.68
N LEU A 56 15.89 24.92 17.52
CA LEU A 56 16.55 23.73 16.96
C LEU A 56 17.76 24.08 16.09
N PHE A 57 18.59 23.07 15.87
CA PHE A 57 19.75 23.18 15.00
C PHE A 57 19.30 23.38 13.54
N ASP A 58 20.04 24.21 12.81
CA ASP A 58 19.73 24.54 11.43
C ASP A 58 20.50 23.63 10.46
N TYR A 59 19.83 22.63 9.89
CA TYR A 59 20.44 21.72 8.92
C TYR A 59 20.41 22.33 7.51
N SER A 60 21.53 22.87 7.03
CA SER A 60 21.62 23.44 5.68
C SER A 60 21.78 22.36 4.60
N PHE A 61 21.38 22.71 3.37
CA PHE A 61 21.47 21.84 2.19
C PHE A 61 22.92 21.50 1.80
N ASP A 62 23.85 22.44 2.05
CA ASP A 62 25.25 22.36 1.68
C ASP A 62 26.16 21.83 2.81
N ASN A 63 25.61 21.51 3.99
CA ASN A 63 26.43 20.95 5.06
C ASN A 63 26.65 19.45 4.85
N ASP A 64 27.92 19.06 4.74
CA ASP A 64 28.33 17.68 4.98
C ASP A 64 27.98 17.33 6.43
N GLY A 65 27.24 16.24 6.62
CA GLY A 65 26.71 15.88 7.94
C GLY A 65 27.81 15.79 9.01
N ARG A 66 27.41 15.92 10.29
CA ARG A 66 28.25 15.89 11.51
C ARG A 66 29.16 14.65 11.66
N ASP A 67 29.08 13.66 10.77
CA ASP A 67 29.79 12.39 10.92
C ASP A 67 31.20 12.46 10.33
N GLY A 68 32.11 13.06 11.05
CA GLY A 68 33.52 13.04 10.73
C GLY A 68 34.25 13.92 11.71
N ASP A 69 35.38 13.46 12.21
CA ASP A 69 36.26 14.36 12.93
C ASP A 69 36.84 15.38 11.94
N GLU A 70 36.93 16.63 12.36
CA GLU A 70 37.50 17.74 11.58
C GLU A 70 38.91 17.45 11.04
N PHE A 71 39.58 16.45 11.64
CA PHE A 71 40.95 16.05 11.39
C PHE A 71 41.12 14.70 10.65
N ASN A 72 40.04 14.06 10.15
CA ASN A 72 40.09 12.83 9.33
C ASN A 72 40.79 11.60 9.97
N TYR A 73 40.88 11.50 11.30
CA TYR A 73 41.34 10.30 12.00
C TYR A 73 40.32 9.15 11.99
N SER A 74 39.04 9.42 11.69
CA SER A 74 38.00 8.39 11.57
C SER A 74 37.77 7.97 10.13
N SER A 75 37.84 6.67 9.84
CA SER A 75 37.65 6.10 8.49
C SER A 75 36.20 6.09 7.99
N ARG A 76 35.26 6.71 8.72
CA ARG A 76 33.84 6.78 8.34
C ARG A 76 33.60 8.02 7.49
N SER A 77 33.15 7.84 6.26
CA SER A 77 32.80 8.96 5.37
C SER A 77 31.65 9.79 5.95
N LYS A 78 31.75 11.12 5.87
CA LYS A 78 30.66 12.05 6.21
C LYS A 78 29.39 11.70 5.44
N ARG A 79 28.37 11.21 6.15
CA ARG A 79 27.05 10.95 5.56
C ARG A 79 26.33 12.28 5.34
N LYS A 80 25.92 12.54 4.10
CA LYS A 80 25.09 13.71 3.77
C LYS A 80 23.77 13.65 4.53
N TRP A 81 23.31 14.78 5.05
CA TRP A 81 22.02 14.88 5.72
C TRP A 81 20.88 14.62 4.72
N PRO A 82 19.97 13.66 4.97
CA PRO A 82 18.91 13.32 4.01
C PRO A 82 17.77 14.33 4.00
N GLY A 83 17.72 15.25 4.97
CA GLY A 83 16.59 16.17 5.19
C GLY A 83 15.64 15.65 6.28
N PRO A 84 14.67 16.47 6.74
CA PRO A 84 14.38 17.83 6.28
C PRO A 84 15.48 18.82 6.66
N TYR A 85 15.69 19.79 5.77
CA TYR A 85 16.58 20.94 5.97
C TYR A 85 15.90 22.05 6.77
N GLY A 86 16.69 22.83 7.49
CA GLY A 86 16.24 23.88 8.38
C GLY A 86 16.19 23.43 9.84
N ARG A 87 15.47 24.20 10.66
CA ARG A 87 15.29 23.97 12.10
C ARG A 87 14.07 23.11 12.40
N MET A 88 14.05 21.89 11.87
CA MET A 88 12.90 20.98 11.89
C MET A 88 13.15 19.63 12.57
N THR A 89 14.39 19.36 12.97
CA THR A 89 14.78 18.06 13.54
C THR A 89 15.30 18.22 14.96
N ILE A 90 14.68 17.52 15.90
CA ILE A 90 15.09 17.46 17.30
C ILE A 90 15.94 16.21 17.54
N GLN A 91 17.06 16.39 18.25
CA GLN A 91 17.88 15.29 18.74
C GLN A 91 17.33 14.82 20.09
N VAL A 92 16.96 13.55 20.20
CA VAL A 92 16.47 12.93 21.43
C VAL A 92 17.49 11.89 21.90
N THR A 93 18.02 12.09 23.11
CA THR A 93 18.92 11.13 23.75
C THR A 93 18.12 10.07 24.51
N LEU A 94 18.22 8.81 24.09
CA LEU A 94 17.61 7.68 24.76
C LEU A 94 18.61 7.00 25.70
N TRP A 95 18.22 6.86 26.97
CA TRP A 95 18.92 6.04 27.96
C TRP A 95 18.22 4.70 28.12
N GLU A 96 18.86 3.74 28.79
CA GLU A 96 18.23 2.45 29.10
C GLU A 96 16.92 2.64 29.91
N PRO A 97 15.87 1.83 29.69
CA PRO A 97 15.78 0.69 28.77
C PRO A 97 15.46 1.08 27.31
N HIS A 98 15.19 2.35 27.06
CA HIS A 98 14.69 2.85 25.77
C HIS A 98 15.72 2.70 24.64
N SER A 99 16.99 2.92 24.96
CA SER A 99 18.10 2.74 24.01
C SER A 99 18.19 1.29 23.51
N ASN A 100 18.09 0.31 24.40
CA ASN A 100 18.15 -1.12 24.03
C ASN A 100 16.98 -1.48 23.11
N PHE A 101 15.75 -1.13 23.48
CA PHE A 101 14.59 -1.37 22.62
C PHE A 101 14.73 -0.72 21.24
N ALA A 102 15.15 0.54 21.21
CA ALA A 102 15.27 1.30 19.97
C ALA A 102 16.35 0.74 19.03
N ARG A 103 17.49 0.25 19.56
CA ARG A 103 18.54 -0.38 18.73
C ARG A 103 18.05 -1.62 17.98
N ASP A 104 17.20 -2.41 18.63
CA ASP A 104 16.74 -3.69 18.06
C ASP A 104 15.53 -3.51 17.12
N ASN A 105 14.73 -2.45 17.32
CA ASN A 105 13.42 -2.33 16.67
C ASN A 105 13.27 -1.12 15.74
N ILE A 106 14.09 -0.07 15.88
CA ILE A 106 13.86 1.21 15.18
C ILE A 106 14.94 1.43 14.13
N LYS A 107 14.50 1.80 12.93
CA LYS A 107 15.34 2.14 11.79
C LYS A 107 15.11 3.58 11.35
N GLU A 108 16.00 4.06 10.49
CA GLU A 108 15.79 5.32 9.77
C GLU A 108 14.53 5.19 8.89
N ASP A 109 13.80 6.30 8.71
CA ASP A 109 12.48 6.42 8.08
C ASP A 109 11.27 5.86 8.85
N ASP A 110 11.46 5.13 9.96
CA ASP A 110 10.34 4.67 10.80
C ASP A 110 9.58 5.82 11.46
N PHE A 111 8.27 5.64 11.65
CA PHE A 111 7.45 6.54 12.46
C PHE A 111 7.40 6.06 13.90
N VAL A 112 7.69 6.96 14.84
CA VAL A 112 7.78 6.64 16.27
C VAL A 112 6.94 7.59 17.11
N LEU A 113 6.40 7.04 18.19
CA LEU A 113 5.86 7.79 19.32
C LEU A 113 6.86 7.71 20.48
N LEU A 114 7.36 8.88 20.88
CA LEU A 114 8.20 9.06 22.06
C LEU A 114 7.37 9.67 23.17
N ARG A 115 7.21 8.96 24.28
CA ARG A 115 6.38 9.39 25.42
C ARG A 115 7.22 10.04 26.50
N ASN A 116 6.77 11.18 27.01
CA ASN A 116 7.34 11.88 28.15
C ASN A 116 8.82 12.26 27.96
N VAL A 117 9.13 12.77 26.77
CA VAL A 117 10.44 13.32 26.41
C VAL A 117 10.68 14.62 27.19
N HIS A 118 11.80 14.69 27.91
CA HIS A 118 12.22 15.90 28.61
C HIS A 118 12.93 16.85 27.65
N ILE A 119 12.37 18.03 27.43
CA ILE A 119 12.93 19.05 26.55
C ILE A 119 13.90 19.94 27.34
N LYS A 120 15.15 20.02 26.90
CA LYS A 120 16.23 20.73 27.61
C LYS A 120 17.21 21.39 26.65
N PRO A 121 17.99 22.39 27.09
CA PRO A 121 19.11 22.89 26.29
C PRO A 121 20.22 21.84 26.21
N GLY A 122 20.79 21.69 25.03
CA GLY A 122 21.97 20.87 24.76
C GLY A 122 23.18 21.44 25.49
N ARG A 123 23.96 20.56 26.12
CA ARG A 123 25.06 20.97 27.02
C ARG A 123 26.16 21.77 26.32
N SER A 124 26.40 21.51 25.04
CA SER A 124 27.54 22.07 24.30
C SER A 124 27.14 23.19 23.32
N SER A 125 25.92 23.14 22.79
CA SER A 125 25.46 24.02 21.72
C SER A 125 24.41 25.03 22.16
N GLY A 126 23.76 24.83 23.31
CA GLY A 126 22.60 25.61 23.76
C GLY A 126 21.33 25.38 22.94
N VAL A 127 21.37 24.48 21.95
CA VAL A 127 20.25 24.15 21.07
C VAL A 127 19.28 23.22 21.79
N MET A 128 18.00 23.28 21.47
CA MET A 128 16.98 22.40 22.03
C MET A 128 17.22 20.93 21.70
N GLU A 129 17.24 20.10 22.74
CA GLU A 129 17.41 18.65 22.69
C GLU A 129 16.35 17.96 23.58
N GLY A 130 15.97 16.75 23.20
CA GLY A 130 15.15 15.86 24.03
C GLY A 130 16.02 14.87 24.80
N ALA A 131 15.53 14.42 25.96
CA ALA A 131 16.09 13.27 26.65
C ALA A 131 14.99 12.37 27.21
N LEU A 132 15.18 11.06 27.05
CA LEU A 132 14.32 10.03 27.59
C LEU A 132 15.13 9.18 28.57
N HIS A 133 14.90 9.41 29.86
CA HIS A 133 15.55 8.69 30.95
C HIS A 133 14.70 7.52 31.44
N THR A 134 15.32 6.60 32.18
CA THR A 134 14.63 5.53 32.90
C THR A 134 13.56 6.11 33.83
N ASP A 135 12.38 5.50 33.84
CA ASP A 135 11.31 5.89 34.76
C ASP A 135 11.68 5.48 36.20
N ARG A 136 11.49 6.39 37.16
CA ARG A 136 11.85 6.18 38.57
C ARG A 136 10.99 5.13 39.27
N GLN A 137 9.73 4.98 38.84
CA GLN A 137 8.77 4.05 39.43
C GLN A 137 8.72 2.75 38.64
N PHE A 138 8.80 2.84 37.31
CA PHE A 138 8.66 1.69 36.42
C PHE A 138 9.90 1.51 35.54
N HIS A 139 11.00 1.04 36.13
CA HIS A 139 12.31 0.92 35.46
C HIS A 139 12.29 0.12 34.14
N ALA A 140 11.40 -0.86 33.97
CA ALA A 140 11.27 -1.66 32.76
C ALA A 140 10.37 -1.02 31.68
N LYS A 141 9.72 0.11 31.96
CA LYS A 141 8.78 0.74 31.05
C LYS A 141 9.52 1.40 29.89
N VAL A 142 9.20 0.99 28.67
CA VAL A 142 9.71 1.58 27.44
C VAL A 142 8.78 2.69 26.97
N GLY A 143 9.33 3.90 26.81
CA GLY A 143 8.62 5.11 26.37
C GLY A 143 8.67 5.33 24.86
N VAL A 144 9.12 4.34 24.10
CA VAL A 144 9.30 4.39 22.66
C VAL A 144 8.42 3.31 22.02
N SER A 145 7.66 3.67 21.01
CA SER A 145 6.83 2.73 20.24
C SER A 145 6.86 3.07 18.76
N LEU A 146 6.93 2.05 17.91
CA LEU A 146 6.69 2.19 16.47
C LEU A 146 5.21 2.50 16.23
N LEU A 147 4.93 3.30 15.21
CA LEU A 147 3.57 3.56 14.73
C LEU A 147 3.40 2.91 13.36
N ASP A 148 2.35 2.10 13.21
CA ASP A 148 1.98 1.53 11.92
C ASP A 148 1.14 2.53 11.13
N VAL A 149 1.48 2.67 9.85
CA VAL A 149 0.75 3.50 8.88
C VAL A 149 -0.70 2.99 8.71
N ASN A 150 -0.96 1.71 8.98
CA ASN A 150 -2.30 1.13 8.85
C ASN A 150 -3.21 1.36 10.07
N GLU A 151 -2.70 1.82 11.21
CA GLU A 151 -3.48 1.99 12.45
C GLU A 151 -4.33 3.27 12.48
N GLY A 152 -4.16 4.17 11.49
CA GLY A 152 -5.02 5.33 11.32
C GLY A 152 -4.86 6.43 12.37
N ASP A 153 -3.73 6.51 13.09
CA ASP A 153 -3.46 7.56 14.09
C ASP A 153 -3.51 8.96 13.46
N GLU A 154 -4.44 9.80 13.92
CA GLU A 154 -4.62 11.17 13.42
C GLU A 154 -3.37 12.05 13.56
N ARG A 155 -2.54 11.81 14.59
CA ARG A 155 -1.28 12.54 14.79
C ARG A 155 -0.26 12.17 13.71
N LEU A 156 -0.22 10.89 13.33
CA LEU A 156 0.63 10.40 12.25
C LEU A 156 0.14 10.92 10.90
N LYS A 157 -1.18 10.90 10.63
CA LYS A 157 -1.77 11.53 9.43
C LYS A 157 -1.35 13.00 9.29
N GLY A 158 -1.44 13.75 10.39
CA GLY A 158 -1.02 15.15 10.42
C GLY A 158 0.47 15.32 10.09
N LEU A 159 1.34 14.44 10.59
CA LEU A 159 2.77 14.43 10.27
C LEU A 159 3.00 14.14 8.78
N VAL A 160 2.38 13.09 8.24
CA VAL A 160 2.55 12.69 6.83
C VAL A 160 2.09 13.80 5.88
N ARG A 161 0.98 14.50 6.17
CA ARG A 161 0.57 15.68 5.40
C ARG A 161 1.67 16.75 5.33
N ARG A 162 2.26 17.09 6.48
CA ARG A 162 3.34 18.09 6.56
C ARG A 162 4.61 17.63 5.83
N LYS A 163 4.93 16.33 5.90
CA LYS A 163 6.02 15.72 5.13
C LYS A 163 5.82 15.94 3.63
N LEU A 164 4.66 15.55 3.09
CA LEU A 164 4.36 15.69 1.67
C LEU A 164 4.39 17.16 1.23
N GLU A 165 3.81 18.06 2.02
CA GLU A 165 3.82 19.49 1.73
C GLU A 165 5.24 20.07 1.71
N TYR A 166 6.07 19.70 2.69
CA TYR A 166 7.47 20.10 2.77
C TYR A 166 8.25 19.70 1.52
N TRP A 167 8.16 18.42 1.13
CA TRP A 167 8.90 17.89 0.00
C TRP A 167 8.39 18.43 -1.33
N ARG A 168 7.07 18.65 -1.48
CA ARG A 168 6.49 19.35 -2.64
C ARG A 168 7.05 20.76 -2.79
N LYS A 169 7.08 21.54 -1.69
CA LYS A 169 7.65 22.89 -1.66
C LYS A 169 9.15 22.89 -1.97
N LEU A 170 9.90 21.92 -1.45
CA LEU A 170 11.33 21.81 -1.73
C LEU A 170 11.60 21.49 -3.21
N LYS A 171 10.88 20.53 -3.80
CA LYS A 171 10.98 20.19 -5.23
C LYS A 171 10.66 21.39 -6.11
N GLY A 172 9.58 22.13 -5.79
CA GLY A 172 9.22 23.37 -6.50
C GLY A 172 10.33 24.42 -6.45
N ARG A 173 10.98 24.62 -5.30
CA ARG A 173 12.13 25.54 -5.18
C ARG A 173 13.33 25.10 -6.02
N LEU A 174 13.70 23.81 -5.95
CA LEU A 174 14.82 23.27 -6.71
C LEU A 174 14.60 23.38 -8.23
N ALA A 175 13.37 23.11 -8.71
CA ALA A 175 13.02 23.26 -10.12
C ALA A 175 13.14 24.72 -10.62
N ILE A 176 12.78 25.70 -9.78
CA ILE A 176 12.92 27.13 -10.10
C ILE A 176 14.41 27.55 -10.13
N GLU A 177 15.22 27.04 -9.21
CA GLU A 177 16.66 27.35 -9.17
C GLU A 177 17.43 26.75 -10.36
N ASP A 178 17.12 25.52 -10.75
CA ASP A 178 17.71 24.90 -11.95
C ASP A 178 17.27 25.60 -13.24
N GLY A 179 16.01 26.07 -13.30
CA GLY A 179 15.54 26.92 -14.40
C GLY A 179 16.26 28.27 -14.49
N LYS A 180 16.63 28.88 -13.35
CA LYS A 180 17.44 30.11 -13.31
C LYS A 180 18.91 29.88 -13.68
N ARG A 181 19.49 28.73 -13.35
CA ARG A 181 20.85 28.35 -13.77
C ARG A 181 20.93 28.11 -15.28
N GLN A 182 19.92 27.48 -15.89
CA GLN A 182 19.86 27.31 -17.34
C GLN A 182 19.67 28.62 -18.13
N LEU A 183 19.06 29.66 -17.53
CA LEU A 183 18.93 30.99 -18.15
C LEU A 183 20.18 31.88 -17.97
N SER A 184 21.13 31.49 -17.11
CA SER A 184 22.38 32.23 -16.88
C SER A 184 23.60 31.63 -17.57
N ASP A 185 23.57 30.33 -17.93
CA ASP A 185 24.60 29.67 -18.75
C ASP A 185 24.33 29.76 -20.26
N GLY A 186 23.89 30.94 -20.68
CA GLY A 186 23.50 31.26 -22.06
C GLY A 186 24.57 31.93 -22.90
N GLU A 187 25.87 31.73 -22.65
CA GLU A 187 26.94 32.17 -23.57
C GLU A 187 28.20 31.31 -23.41
N GLY A 188 28.40 30.35 -24.33
CA GLY A 188 29.72 29.72 -24.46
C GLY A 188 29.76 28.32 -25.07
N SER A 189 30.20 28.27 -26.33
CA SER A 189 30.91 27.12 -26.94
C SER A 189 30.09 25.86 -27.25
N GLY A 190 29.51 25.88 -28.45
CA GLY A 190 29.11 24.66 -29.14
C GLY A 190 30.29 23.77 -29.53
N LYS A 191 30.01 22.47 -29.64
CA LYS A 191 30.73 21.58 -30.57
C LYS A 191 29.82 20.46 -31.06
N LYS A 192 29.53 20.52 -32.35
CA LYS A 192 28.87 19.51 -33.18
C LYS A 192 29.74 18.25 -33.30
N THR A 193 29.14 17.07 -33.16
CA THR A 193 29.54 15.85 -33.91
C THR A 193 28.38 14.86 -33.92
N LYS A 194 27.56 14.83 -34.97
CA LYS A 194 27.58 13.89 -36.12
C LYS A 194 27.38 12.40 -35.77
N LYS A 195 26.18 11.92 -36.14
CA LYS A 195 25.85 10.65 -36.82
C LYS A 195 26.81 9.47 -36.61
N ASN A 196 26.26 8.33 -36.19
CA ASN A 196 26.36 7.14 -37.04
C ASN A 196 25.18 6.18 -36.94
N LYS A 197 24.67 5.86 -38.13
CA LYS A 197 23.62 4.94 -38.49
C LYS A 197 24.32 3.63 -38.80
N ARG A 198 24.01 2.52 -38.12
CA ARG A 198 24.43 1.18 -38.55
C ARG A 198 23.28 0.19 -38.43
N GLN A 199 22.62 0.00 -39.56
CA GLN A 199 21.90 -1.21 -39.92
C GLN A 199 22.85 -2.40 -39.88
N ARG A 200 22.40 -3.54 -39.35
CA ARG A 200 22.82 -4.86 -39.83
C ARG A 200 21.63 -5.83 -39.78
N LYS A 201 21.23 -6.23 -40.99
CA LYS A 201 20.45 -7.43 -41.30
C LYS A 201 21.22 -8.67 -40.82
N ASN A 202 20.52 -9.69 -40.33
CA ASN A 202 20.69 -11.06 -40.80
C ASN A 202 19.43 -11.90 -40.51
N LYS A 203 19.05 -12.68 -41.53
CA LYS A 203 17.90 -13.60 -41.62
C LYS A 203 18.30 -15.00 -41.10
N PRO A 204 17.36 -15.96 -40.98
CA PRO A 204 17.34 -16.98 -39.93
C PRO A 204 18.07 -18.26 -40.32
N GLN A 205 18.52 -19.01 -39.31
CA GLN A 205 19.02 -20.36 -39.49
C GLN A 205 17.96 -21.36 -39.00
N ARG A 206 17.41 -22.11 -39.95
CA ARG A 206 16.64 -23.33 -39.72
C ARG A 206 17.54 -24.35 -39.03
N VAL A 207 17.08 -24.91 -37.91
CA VAL A 207 17.54 -26.23 -37.46
C VAL A 207 16.30 -27.10 -37.36
N ASN A 208 16.29 -28.08 -38.26
CA ASN A 208 15.40 -29.21 -38.29
C ASN A 208 15.79 -30.11 -37.10
N ASN A 209 14.87 -30.46 -36.21
CA ASN A 209 14.95 -31.69 -35.44
C ASN A 209 13.54 -32.26 -35.36
N GLN A 210 13.29 -33.21 -36.26
CA GLN A 210 12.24 -34.21 -36.12
C GLN A 210 12.59 -35.07 -34.91
N ALA A 211 11.70 -35.08 -33.92
CA ALA A 211 11.58 -36.19 -33.00
C ALA A 211 10.10 -36.58 -32.99
N GLU A 212 9.80 -37.61 -33.77
CA GLU A 212 8.57 -38.37 -33.66
C GLU A 212 8.49 -38.96 -32.25
N ALA A 213 7.56 -38.46 -31.45
CA ALA A 213 7.07 -39.16 -30.27
C ALA A 213 5.57 -39.42 -30.47
N THR A 214 5.29 -40.62 -30.95
CA THR A 214 3.97 -41.24 -30.95
C THR A 214 3.50 -41.40 -29.50
N THR A 215 2.61 -40.53 -29.03
CA THR A 215 1.81 -40.80 -27.83
C THR A 215 0.39 -40.31 -28.05
N THR A 216 -0.44 -41.25 -28.47
CA THR A 216 -1.84 -41.46 -28.08
C THR A 216 -2.63 -40.22 -27.67
N SER A 217 -3.59 -39.85 -28.51
CA SER A 217 -4.64 -38.88 -28.20
C SER A 217 -5.48 -39.36 -27.00
N VAL A 218 -5.09 -39.00 -25.78
CA VAL A 218 -5.97 -39.04 -24.63
C VAL A 218 -6.58 -37.65 -24.52
N ARG A 219 -7.85 -37.52 -24.86
CA ARG A 219 -8.62 -36.30 -24.60
C ARG A 219 -8.46 -35.98 -23.11
N PRO A 220 -7.91 -34.81 -22.72
CA PRO A 220 -7.80 -34.48 -21.31
C PRO A 220 -9.21 -34.45 -20.72
N LYS A 221 -9.41 -35.15 -19.61
CA LYS A 221 -10.67 -35.10 -18.86
C LYS A 221 -10.84 -33.67 -18.33
N ARG A 222 -11.63 -32.86 -19.05
CA ARG A 222 -11.81 -31.41 -18.83
C ARG A 222 -12.36 -31.05 -17.44
N ASP A 223 -12.92 -32.02 -16.73
CA ASP A 223 -13.58 -31.84 -15.43
C ASP A 223 -12.73 -32.33 -14.24
N GLU A 224 -11.52 -32.84 -14.48
CA GLU A 224 -10.59 -33.15 -13.38
C GLU A 224 -9.98 -31.85 -12.81
N LEU A 225 -9.93 -31.77 -11.48
CA LEU A 225 -9.34 -30.63 -10.78
C LEU A 225 -7.85 -30.51 -11.08
N ASN A 226 -7.35 -29.29 -11.18
CA ASN A 226 -5.96 -28.98 -11.43
C ASN A 226 -5.10 -29.41 -10.23
N PRO A 227 -4.19 -30.40 -10.38
CA PRO A 227 -3.37 -30.89 -9.28
C PRO A 227 -2.30 -29.89 -8.82
N HIS A 228 -2.00 -28.88 -9.64
CA HIS A 228 -1.00 -27.86 -9.36
C HIS A 228 -1.56 -26.65 -8.61
N VAL A 229 -2.86 -26.63 -8.30
CA VAL A 229 -3.49 -25.57 -7.51
C VAL A 229 -4.05 -26.17 -6.24
N ARG A 230 -3.64 -25.63 -5.09
CA ARG A 230 -4.06 -26.13 -3.77
C ARG A 230 -4.73 -25.02 -2.98
N SER A 231 -5.91 -25.31 -2.45
CA SER A 231 -6.57 -24.50 -1.42
C SER A 231 -6.32 -25.11 -0.04
N ASN A 232 -6.29 -24.25 0.97
CA ASN A 232 -6.31 -24.66 2.37
C ASN A 232 -7.74 -25.02 2.83
N TYR A 233 -7.90 -25.39 4.11
CA TYR A 233 -9.19 -25.72 4.75
C TYR A 233 -9.95 -26.83 4.03
N LEU A 234 -9.29 -27.96 3.82
CA LEU A 234 -9.85 -29.10 3.08
C LEU A 234 -11.14 -29.68 3.72
N ALA A 235 -11.32 -29.48 5.02
CA ALA A 235 -12.53 -29.89 5.76
C ALA A 235 -13.76 -29.01 5.45
N THR A 236 -13.56 -27.80 4.92
CA THR A 236 -14.67 -26.92 4.53
C THR A 236 -15.29 -27.40 3.22
N PRO A 237 -16.61 -27.64 3.17
CA PRO A 237 -17.28 -28.06 1.95
C PRO A 237 -17.27 -26.96 0.89
N THR A 238 -17.23 -27.37 -0.37
CA THR A 238 -17.30 -26.44 -1.50
C THR A 238 -18.73 -25.96 -1.73
N ARG A 239 -18.89 -24.66 -1.99
CA ARG A 239 -20.15 -24.04 -2.44
C ARG A 239 -20.04 -23.62 -3.91
N THR A 240 -21.18 -23.56 -4.60
CA THR A 240 -21.25 -23.01 -5.95
C THR A 240 -21.16 -21.48 -5.92
N VAL A 241 -20.78 -20.87 -7.05
CA VAL A 241 -20.77 -19.41 -7.21
C VAL A 241 -22.17 -18.84 -6.96
N GLU A 242 -23.22 -19.52 -7.43
CA GLU A 242 -24.60 -19.13 -7.17
C GLU A 242 -24.93 -19.07 -5.67
N GLN A 243 -24.59 -20.11 -4.91
CA GLN A 243 -24.83 -20.16 -3.46
C GLN A 243 -24.06 -19.07 -2.70
N ILE A 244 -22.86 -18.71 -3.17
CA ILE A 244 -22.06 -17.63 -2.57
C ILE A 244 -22.73 -16.27 -2.82
N LEU A 245 -23.19 -16.05 -4.05
CA LEU A 245 -23.84 -14.80 -4.46
C LEU A 245 -25.21 -14.62 -3.78
N GLN A 246 -26.01 -15.67 -3.68
CA GLN A 246 -27.36 -15.67 -3.10
C GLN A 246 -27.37 -15.90 -1.57
N ASN A 247 -26.22 -15.87 -0.90
CA ASN A 247 -26.13 -16.15 0.53
C ASN A 247 -27.05 -15.22 1.36
N GLU A 248 -27.77 -15.81 2.32
CA GLU A 248 -28.75 -15.12 3.18
C GLU A 248 -28.13 -13.91 3.86
N SER A 249 -28.80 -12.76 3.86
CA SER A 249 -28.29 -11.55 4.51
C SER A 249 -28.71 -11.45 5.97
N HIS A 250 -27.87 -10.83 6.79
CA HIS A 250 -28.09 -10.66 8.23
C HIS A 250 -28.46 -9.21 8.58
N TRP A 251 -29.43 -9.03 9.47
CA TRP A 251 -29.78 -7.75 10.08
C TRP A 251 -28.93 -7.51 11.32
N ASN A 252 -28.19 -6.40 11.33
CA ASN A 252 -27.35 -6.00 12.44
C ASN A 252 -28.08 -4.98 13.32
N VAL A 253 -27.79 -4.98 14.62
CA VAL A 253 -28.35 -4.00 15.57
C VAL A 253 -27.21 -3.13 16.08
N GLY A 254 -27.27 -1.83 15.76
CA GLY A 254 -26.29 -0.84 16.18
C GLY A 254 -26.55 -0.30 17.60
N PRO A 255 -25.62 0.50 18.15
CA PRO A 255 -25.84 1.24 19.37
C PRO A 255 -27.11 2.10 19.26
N GLY A 256 -28.04 1.97 20.21
CA GLY A 256 -29.35 2.65 20.16
C GLY A 256 -30.48 1.84 19.51
N GLY A 257 -30.26 0.57 19.16
CA GLY A 257 -31.31 -0.32 18.64
C GLY A 257 -31.61 -0.13 17.15
N ILE A 258 -30.81 0.68 16.44
CA ILE A 258 -30.96 0.91 15.01
C ILE A 258 -30.63 -0.39 14.27
N GLN A 259 -31.59 -0.92 13.53
CA GLN A 259 -31.39 -2.09 12.69
C GLN A 259 -30.85 -1.66 11.32
N TYR A 260 -29.78 -2.29 10.86
CA TYR A 260 -29.19 -2.02 9.56
C TYR A 260 -28.74 -3.31 8.89
N ARG A 261 -28.76 -3.32 7.55
CA ARG A 261 -28.31 -4.46 6.75
C ARG A 261 -27.11 -4.02 5.91
N MET A 262 -26.03 -4.77 6.01
CA MET A 262 -24.87 -4.58 5.15
C MET A 262 -25.05 -5.44 3.89
N PRO A 263 -24.52 -5.01 2.73
CA PRO A 263 -24.58 -5.80 1.51
C PRO A 263 -23.63 -7.01 1.55
N PHE A 264 -22.86 -7.17 2.63
CA PHE A 264 -21.89 -8.24 2.83
C PHE A 264 -21.87 -8.72 4.28
N GLN A 265 -21.31 -9.91 4.52
CA GLN A 265 -21.23 -10.52 5.85
C GLN A 265 -19.81 -10.93 6.31
N ASN A 266 -18.79 -10.64 5.52
CA ASN A 266 -17.40 -11.00 5.81
C ASN A 266 -17.18 -12.52 6.00
N LEU A 267 -17.84 -13.34 5.17
CA LEU A 267 -17.75 -14.80 5.22
C LEU A 267 -16.57 -15.35 4.40
N LYS A 268 -16.16 -16.58 4.75
CA LYS A 268 -15.15 -17.35 4.03
C LYS A 268 -15.81 -18.58 3.40
N TYR A 269 -15.50 -18.83 2.15
CA TYR A 269 -16.03 -19.92 1.35
C TYR A 269 -14.90 -20.72 0.71
N ARG A 270 -15.23 -21.93 0.29
CA ARG A 270 -14.42 -22.73 -0.62
C ARG A 270 -15.27 -23.02 -1.85
N ALA A 271 -14.70 -22.92 -3.04
CA ALA A 271 -15.43 -23.18 -4.29
C ALA A 271 -14.52 -23.86 -5.32
N SER A 272 -15.11 -24.68 -6.17
CA SER A 272 -14.44 -25.26 -7.34
C SER A 272 -14.80 -24.45 -8.57
N VAL A 273 -13.80 -23.77 -9.13
CA VAL A 273 -14.00 -22.74 -10.15
C VAL A 273 -13.04 -22.91 -11.31
N ARG A 274 -13.34 -22.26 -12.43
CA ARG A 274 -12.39 -22.02 -13.53
C ARG A 274 -12.34 -20.55 -13.87
N VAL A 275 -11.17 -20.06 -14.27
CA VAL A 275 -11.00 -18.68 -14.75
C VAL A 275 -11.51 -18.59 -16.18
N VAL A 276 -12.34 -17.58 -16.44
CA VAL A 276 -12.90 -17.28 -17.77
C VAL A 276 -12.42 -15.95 -18.32
N ASP A 277 -11.95 -15.05 -17.47
CA ASP A 277 -11.36 -13.77 -17.86
C ASP A 277 -10.49 -13.22 -16.71
N PHE A 278 -9.66 -12.22 -17.01
CA PHE A 278 -8.84 -11.50 -16.04
C PHE A 278 -8.74 -10.02 -16.38
N PHE A 279 -8.49 -9.19 -15.37
CA PHE A 279 -8.29 -7.76 -15.50
C PHE A 279 -7.17 -7.29 -14.56
N PRO A 280 -6.28 -6.35 -14.94
CA PRO A 280 -6.18 -5.63 -16.23
C PRO A 280 -5.89 -6.54 -17.45
N PRO A 281 -6.00 -6.07 -18.71
CA PRO A 281 -5.73 -6.90 -19.88
C PRO A 281 -4.23 -7.22 -20.08
N ASN A 282 -3.34 -6.33 -19.65
CA ASN A 282 -1.89 -6.54 -19.75
C ASN A 282 -1.36 -7.12 -18.44
N LEU A 283 -0.51 -8.14 -18.52
CA LEU A 283 0.10 -8.75 -17.34
C LEU A 283 1.06 -7.79 -16.64
N GLU A 284 1.67 -6.86 -17.37
CA GLU A 284 2.55 -5.83 -16.85
C GLU A 284 1.84 -4.87 -15.87
N ASP A 285 0.51 -4.84 -15.90
CA ASP A 285 -0.36 -4.01 -15.04
C ASP A 285 -0.90 -4.76 -13.82
N PHE A 286 -0.53 -6.03 -13.64
CA PHE A 286 -0.95 -6.81 -12.47
C PHE A 286 -0.26 -6.37 -11.19
N ALA A 287 0.94 -5.79 -11.31
CA ALA A 287 1.65 -5.20 -10.20
C ALA A 287 1.57 -3.68 -10.32
N VAL A 288 1.06 -3.02 -9.29
CA VAL A 288 0.91 -1.57 -9.24
C VAL A 288 1.83 -0.99 -8.17
N PRO A 289 2.31 0.24 -8.35
CA PRO A 289 2.99 0.94 -7.29
C PRO A 289 2.01 1.37 -6.21
N TYR A 290 2.35 1.10 -4.96
CA TYR A 290 1.59 1.48 -3.78
C TYR A 290 2.45 2.33 -2.85
N ASN A 291 1.86 3.42 -2.37
CA ASN A 291 2.49 4.28 -1.37
C ASN A 291 1.60 4.31 -0.10
N PRO A 292 2.04 3.64 0.99
CA PRO A 292 1.29 3.58 2.24
C PRO A 292 0.96 4.97 2.81
N GLU A 293 1.90 5.92 2.68
CA GLU A 293 1.73 7.28 3.20
C GLU A 293 0.61 8.04 2.47
N TYR A 294 0.50 7.88 1.15
CA TYR A 294 -0.60 8.46 0.39
C TYR A 294 -1.93 7.75 0.66
N ALA A 295 -1.92 6.42 0.76
CA ALA A 295 -3.12 5.64 1.02
C ALA A 295 -3.76 6.02 2.37
N MET A 296 -2.97 6.26 3.41
CA MET A 296 -3.44 6.76 4.70
C MET A 296 -4.21 8.09 4.61
N LEU A 297 -3.84 8.96 3.67
CA LEU A 297 -4.44 10.29 3.52
C LEU A 297 -5.72 10.29 2.65
N ARG A 298 -5.94 9.26 1.83
CA ARG A 298 -7.11 9.15 0.94
C ARG A 298 -8.45 9.10 1.69
N ASP A 299 -8.48 8.56 2.90
CA ASP A 299 -9.70 8.44 3.71
C ASP A 299 -10.17 9.77 4.32
N THR A 300 -9.48 10.89 4.06
CA THR A 300 -9.80 12.19 4.64
C THR A 300 -10.44 13.11 3.61
N VAL A 301 -11.48 13.85 4.02
CA VAL A 301 -12.33 14.68 3.15
C VAL A 301 -11.58 15.77 2.36
N ASP A 302 -10.40 16.17 2.82
CA ASP A 302 -9.48 17.11 2.16
C ASP A 302 -8.51 16.42 1.17
N GLY A 303 -8.64 15.11 0.93
CA GLY A 303 -7.77 14.33 0.05
C GLY A 303 -7.94 14.62 -1.45
N SER A 304 -8.90 15.47 -1.82
CA SER A 304 -9.22 15.81 -3.22
C SER A 304 -8.15 16.66 -3.91
N ASP A 305 -7.27 17.34 -3.16
CA ASP A 305 -6.23 18.21 -3.71
C ASP A 305 -4.85 17.51 -3.84
N LEU A 306 -4.79 16.21 -3.52
CA LEU A 306 -3.63 15.36 -3.79
C LEU A 306 -3.84 14.65 -5.14
N SER A 307 -3.91 15.47 -6.20
CA SER A 307 -4.06 15.05 -7.58
C SER A 307 -3.13 13.89 -7.96
N ASP A 308 -3.71 12.95 -8.70
CA ASP A 308 -3.15 11.77 -9.36
C ASP A 308 -2.20 12.15 -10.51
N SER A 309 -1.30 13.11 -10.27
CA SER A 309 -0.22 13.38 -11.20
C SER A 309 0.72 12.17 -11.20
N ASP A 310 1.03 11.64 -12.38
CA ASP A 310 2.07 10.63 -12.71
C ASP A 310 3.51 11.01 -12.24
N GLU A 311 3.62 11.94 -11.28
CA GLU A 311 4.84 12.38 -10.66
C GLU A 311 5.33 11.29 -9.70
N GLU A 312 6.51 10.75 -9.99
CA GLU A 312 7.28 9.87 -9.11
C GLU A 312 7.20 10.34 -7.64
N PRO A 313 6.86 9.44 -6.69
CA PRO A 313 6.59 9.83 -5.31
C PRO A 313 7.78 10.56 -4.72
N ILE A 314 7.50 11.72 -4.13
CA ILE A 314 8.51 12.75 -3.88
C ILE A 314 9.51 12.32 -2.81
N ILE A 315 9.15 11.44 -1.85
CA ILE A 315 10.03 10.69 -0.94
C ILE A 315 9.16 9.73 -0.10
N GLY A 316 9.50 8.44 -0.11
CA GLY A 316 8.82 7.36 0.60
C GLY A 316 9.10 6.02 -0.08
N GLN A 317 9.07 4.92 0.67
CA GLN A 317 9.32 3.59 0.10
C GLN A 317 8.12 3.18 -0.75
N GLN A 318 8.18 3.48 -2.05
CA GLN A 318 7.24 2.94 -3.03
C GLN A 318 7.39 1.43 -3.03
N ILE A 319 6.36 0.74 -2.57
CA ILE A 319 6.29 -0.72 -2.61
C ILE A 319 5.45 -1.13 -3.80
N TRP A 320 5.75 -2.28 -4.37
CA TRP A 320 4.91 -2.86 -5.41
C TRP A 320 3.89 -3.78 -4.74
N GLU A 321 2.66 -3.75 -5.20
CA GLU A 321 1.62 -4.68 -4.76
C GLU A 321 0.97 -5.36 -5.96
N TRP A 322 0.60 -6.63 -5.78
CA TRP A 322 -0.27 -7.30 -6.74
C TRP A 322 -1.68 -6.71 -6.64
N ARG A 323 -2.29 -6.43 -7.79
CA ARG A 323 -3.64 -5.90 -7.90
C ARG A 323 -4.24 -6.28 -9.25
N PHE A 324 -4.87 -7.45 -9.30
CA PHE A 324 -5.62 -7.91 -10.45
C PHE A 324 -6.88 -8.63 -10.02
N CYS A 325 -7.77 -8.88 -10.98
CA CYS A 325 -9.06 -9.51 -10.77
C CYS A 325 -9.20 -10.70 -11.72
N LEU A 326 -9.68 -11.82 -11.20
CA LEU A 326 -10.06 -13.00 -11.96
C LEU A 326 -11.58 -13.04 -12.06
N LEU A 327 -12.11 -13.24 -13.26
CA LEU A 327 -13.51 -13.60 -13.45
C LEU A 327 -13.59 -15.12 -13.48
N VAL A 328 -14.38 -15.69 -12.57
CA VAL A 328 -14.50 -17.14 -12.43
C VAL A 328 -15.94 -17.61 -12.55
N GLU A 329 -16.12 -18.86 -12.98
CA GLU A 329 -17.40 -19.57 -12.98
C GLU A 329 -17.23 -20.95 -12.33
N ASP A 330 -18.34 -21.58 -11.95
CA ASP A 330 -18.33 -22.94 -11.40
C ASP A 330 -17.71 -23.94 -12.40
N GLY A 331 -16.77 -24.76 -11.93
CA GLY A 331 -16.14 -25.81 -12.72
C GLY A 331 -15.56 -26.92 -11.86
N GLY A 332 -15.50 -28.15 -12.40
CA GLY A 332 -15.00 -29.33 -11.68
C GLY A 332 -15.92 -30.53 -11.79
N PRO A 333 -15.60 -31.62 -11.09
CA PRO A 333 -16.36 -32.86 -11.18
C PRO A 333 -17.77 -32.66 -10.63
N GLY A 334 -18.78 -33.09 -11.39
CA GLY A 334 -20.20 -32.99 -11.00
C GLY A 334 -20.87 -31.65 -11.32
N ILE A 335 -20.17 -30.71 -11.95
CA ILE A 335 -20.75 -29.44 -12.40
C ILE A 335 -21.09 -29.57 -13.89
N HIS A 336 -22.38 -29.65 -14.20
CA HIS A 336 -22.90 -29.70 -15.57
C HIS A 336 -23.69 -28.43 -15.88
N HIS A 337 -23.23 -27.68 -16.89
CA HIS A 337 -23.91 -26.47 -17.35
C HIS A 337 -24.78 -26.79 -18.56
N PRO A 338 -26.11 -26.56 -18.51
CA PRO A 338 -26.98 -26.72 -19.66
C PRO A 338 -26.54 -25.81 -20.83
N PRO A 339 -26.62 -26.27 -22.09
CA PRO A 339 -26.35 -25.43 -23.24
C PRO A 339 -27.31 -24.22 -23.25
N GLY A 340 -26.76 -23.01 -23.41
CA GLY A 340 -27.56 -21.77 -23.53
C GLY A 340 -27.95 -21.09 -22.21
N GLN A 341 -27.69 -21.69 -21.05
CA GLN A 341 -27.93 -21.01 -19.77
C GLN A 341 -26.77 -20.08 -19.40
N ARG A 342 -27.10 -18.88 -18.92
CA ARG A 342 -26.11 -17.91 -18.44
C ARG A 342 -25.45 -18.45 -17.16
N ARG A 343 -24.14 -18.69 -17.24
CA ARG A 343 -23.34 -19.13 -16.09
C ARG A 343 -23.16 -17.99 -15.10
N GLN A 344 -23.34 -18.28 -13.82
CA GLN A 344 -23.05 -17.34 -12.75
C GLN A 344 -21.53 -17.12 -12.69
N ARG A 345 -21.14 -15.86 -12.51
CA ARG A 345 -19.73 -15.46 -12.48
C ARG A 345 -19.42 -14.62 -11.26
N LEU A 346 -18.19 -14.77 -10.78
CA LEU A 346 -17.70 -14.09 -9.60
C LEU A 346 -16.40 -13.37 -9.93
N LYS A 347 -16.30 -12.10 -9.54
CA LYS A 347 -15.05 -11.34 -9.59
C LYS A 347 -14.27 -11.63 -8.32
N LEU A 348 -13.07 -12.21 -8.48
CA LEU A 348 -12.14 -12.49 -7.40
C LEU A 348 -10.94 -11.56 -7.50
N PHE A 349 -10.86 -10.61 -6.57
CA PHE A 349 -9.69 -9.74 -6.44
C PHE A 349 -8.51 -10.53 -5.84
N VAL A 350 -7.34 -10.35 -6.44
CA VAL A 350 -6.07 -10.95 -6.02
C VAL A 350 -5.12 -9.81 -5.70
N THR A 351 -4.84 -9.63 -4.41
CA THR A 351 -4.05 -8.49 -3.93
C THR A 351 -3.30 -8.78 -2.63
N GLY A 352 -2.29 -7.97 -2.33
CA GLY A 352 -1.55 -8.00 -1.08
C GLY A 352 -0.87 -9.34 -0.79
N PRO A 353 -0.72 -9.73 0.49
CA PRO A 353 -0.05 -10.97 0.87
C PRO A 353 -0.68 -12.25 0.31
N ASP A 354 -2.00 -12.25 0.10
CA ASP A 354 -2.71 -13.40 -0.47
C ASP A 354 -2.27 -13.67 -1.92
N ALA A 355 -1.96 -12.62 -2.68
CA ALA A 355 -1.45 -12.74 -4.04
C ALA A 355 -0.02 -13.27 -4.08
N VAL A 356 0.83 -12.82 -3.15
CA VAL A 356 2.19 -13.35 -2.99
C VAL A 356 2.11 -14.84 -2.65
N PHE A 357 1.19 -15.23 -1.77
CA PHE A 357 0.95 -16.64 -1.45
C PHE A 357 0.46 -17.45 -2.66
N LEU A 358 -0.44 -16.87 -3.47
CA LEU A 358 -0.94 -17.50 -4.68
C LEU A 358 0.17 -17.78 -5.69
N LEU A 359 0.97 -16.76 -6.01
CA LEU A 359 1.94 -16.79 -7.10
C LEU A 359 3.30 -17.34 -6.66
N SER A 360 3.62 -17.24 -5.35
CA SER A 360 4.98 -17.43 -4.82
C SER A 360 6.02 -16.51 -5.48
N ILE A 361 5.61 -15.29 -5.85
CA ILE A 361 6.43 -14.27 -6.50
C ILE A 361 6.18 -12.94 -5.80
N ASP A 362 7.25 -12.24 -5.44
CA ASP A 362 7.17 -10.89 -4.88
C ASP A 362 6.81 -9.88 -5.99
N PRO A 363 5.90 -8.93 -5.71
CA PRO A 363 5.51 -7.93 -6.69
C PRO A 363 6.68 -6.99 -7.00
N VAL A 364 6.88 -6.70 -8.28
CA VAL A 364 7.92 -5.79 -8.78
C VAL A 364 7.38 -5.02 -9.98
N ASN A 365 8.13 -4.01 -10.44
CA ASN A 365 7.82 -3.36 -11.72
C ASN A 365 8.02 -4.35 -12.88
N LEU A 366 6.93 -4.94 -13.37
CA LEU A 366 6.98 -5.97 -14.43
C LEU A 366 7.49 -5.44 -15.77
N ARG A 367 7.36 -4.14 -16.04
CA ARG A 367 7.89 -3.50 -17.25
C ARG A 367 9.42 -3.39 -17.24
N LYS A 368 10.01 -3.31 -16.05
CA LYS A 368 11.46 -3.26 -15.85
C LYS A 368 12.10 -4.63 -15.58
N ASN A 369 11.29 -5.65 -15.27
CA ASN A 369 11.73 -6.98 -14.86
C ASN A 369 11.10 -8.08 -15.75
N PRO A 370 11.59 -8.27 -16.98
CA PRO A 370 11.01 -9.21 -17.93
C PRO A 370 11.11 -10.68 -17.48
N ASP A 371 12.14 -11.06 -16.71
CA ASP A 371 12.30 -12.43 -16.20
C ASP A 371 11.20 -12.79 -15.18
N VAL A 372 10.83 -11.83 -14.32
CA VAL A 372 9.73 -12.00 -13.36
C VAL A 372 8.39 -12.05 -14.10
N LEU A 373 8.22 -11.24 -15.15
CA LEU A 373 7.03 -11.29 -16.01
C LEU A 373 6.87 -12.65 -16.71
N ALA A 374 7.96 -13.25 -17.18
CA ALA A 374 7.93 -14.60 -17.76
C ALA A 374 7.52 -15.65 -16.71
N SER A 375 8.11 -15.57 -15.51
CA SER A 375 7.75 -16.45 -14.39
C SER A 375 6.28 -16.32 -13.97
N LEU A 376 5.78 -15.08 -13.96
CA LEU A 376 4.36 -14.78 -13.70
C LEU A 376 3.47 -15.43 -14.76
N ARG A 377 3.80 -15.27 -16.05
CA ARG A 377 3.06 -15.87 -17.16
C ARG A 377 2.97 -17.38 -17.04
N GLU A 378 4.07 -18.06 -16.71
CA GLU A 378 4.06 -19.52 -16.47
C GLU A 378 3.15 -19.91 -15.31
N LYS A 379 3.21 -19.18 -14.19
CA LYS A 379 2.33 -19.43 -13.03
C LYS A 379 0.85 -19.22 -13.36
N LEU A 380 0.54 -18.19 -14.13
CA LEU A 380 -0.83 -17.89 -14.52
C LEU A 380 -1.35 -18.86 -15.59
N PHE A 381 -0.48 -19.36 -16.49
CA PHE A 381 -0.83 -20.43 -17.42
C PHE A 381 -1.27 -21.71 -16.69
N ILE A 382 -0.68 -22.02 -15.52
CA ILE A 382 -1.18 -23.12 -14.70
C ILE A 382 -2.62 -22.86 -14.22
N LEU A 383 -2.95 -21.61 -13.89
CA LEU A 383 -4.26 -21.24 -13.36
C LEU A 383 -5.36 -21.23 -14.43
N TRP A 384 -5.06 -20.72 -15.63
CA TRP A 384 -6.06 -20.42 -16.65
C TRP A 384 -5.75 -20.96 -18.06
N GLY A 385 -4.66 -21.71 -18.24
CA GLY A 385 -4.28 -22.28 -19.54
C GLY A 385 -3.99 -21.22 -20.60
N ASP A 386 -4.56 -21.40 -21.79
CA ASP A 386 -4.34 -20.59 -22.99
C ASP A 386 -5.17 -19.28 -23.03
N LEU A 387 -5.62 -18.81 -21.87
CA LEU A 387 -6.53 -17.66 -21.75
C LEU A 387 -5.87 -16.35 -22.20
N GLU A 388 -4.59 -16.14 -21.87
CA GLU A 388 -3.83 -14.95 -22.27
C GLU A 388 -3.67 -14.90 -23.79
N GLU A 389 -3.25 -16.00 -24.41
CA GLU A 389 -3.04 -16.12 -25.85
C GLU A 389 -4.34 -15.91 -26.62
N ARG A 390 -5.46 -16.47 -26.13
CA ARG A 390 -6.79 -16.24 -26.72
C ARG A 390 -7.22 -14.79 -26.63
N LYS A 391 -7.04 -14.15 -25.48
CA LYS A 391 -7.43 -12.76 -25.27
C LYS A 391 -6.61 -11.82 -26.14
N ASN A 392 -5.32 -12.07 -26.29
CA ASN A 392 -4.42 -11.27 -27.12
C ASN A 392 -4.63 -11.50 -28.63
N SER A 393 -4.95 -12.72 -29.05
CA SER A 393 -5.13 -13.03 -30.48
C SER A 393 -6.38 -12.41 -31.09
N ASN A 394 -7.41 -12.12 -30.28
CA ASN A 394 -8.71 -11.68 -30.79
C ASN A 394 -9.45 -10.76 -29.80
N SER A 395 -8.77 -9.73 -29.28
CA SER A 395 -9.28 -8.86 -28.21
C SER A 395 -10.68 -8.26 -28.48
N GLU A 396 -10.97 -7.90 -29.74
CA GLU A 396 -12.27 -7.31 -30.15
C GLU A 396 -13.42 -8.35 -30.19
N MET A 397 -13.10 -9.63 -30.41
CA MET A 397 -14.07 -10.72 -30.50
C MET A 397 -14.04 -11.66 -29.28
N PHE A 398 -13.23 -11.36 -28.27
CA PHE A 398 -13.13 -12.19 -27.08
C PHE A 398 -14.43 -12.13 -26.30
N ASN A 399 -15.23 -13.19 -26.42
CA ASN A 399 -16.43 -13.37 -25.63
C ASN A 399 -16.14 -14.32 -24.46
N PRO A 400 -16.19 -13.87 -23.20
CA PRO A 400 -16.02 -14.75 -22.04
C PRO A 400 -17.07 -15.88 -22.00
N ASN A 401 -18.20 -15.75 -22.72
CA ASN A 401 -19.24 -16.78 -22.82
C ASN A 401 -18.85 -17.96 -23.73
N ASP A 402 -17.82 -17.82 -24.57
CA ASP A 402 -17.33 -18.89 -25.47
C ASP A 402 -16.42 -19.87 -24.74
N THR A 403 -17.08 -20.70 -23.92
CA THR A 403 -16.46 -21.67 -23.01
C THR A 403 -16.11 -23.01 -23.67
N ALA A 404 -16.58 -23.27 -24.89
CA ALA A 404 -16.37 -24.54 -25.61
C ALA A 404 -14.89 -24.86 -25.89
N ALA A 405 -14.04 -23.83 -25.86
CA ALA A 405 -12.61 -23.88 -26.15
C ALA A 405 -11.72 -23.40 -24.97
N ILE A 406 -12.22 -23.43 -23.73
CA ILE A 406 -11.38 -23.11 -22.55
C ILE A 406 -10.56 -24.35 -22.18
N ASN A 407 -9.22 -24.25 -22.22
CA ASN A 407 -8.31 -25.32 -21.83
C ASN A 407 -7.95 -25.28 -20.32
N ALA A 408 -8.48 -24.29 -19.59
CA ALA A 408 -8.27 -24.14 -18.15
C ALA A 408 -8.89 -25.30 -17.37
N LYS A 409 -8.04 -26.03 -16.62
CA LYS A 409 -8.52 -27.02 -15.66
C LYS A 409 -9.17 -26.30 -14.47
N PRO A 410 -10.34 -26.75 -14.02
CA PRO A 410 -10.96 -26.20 -12.82
C PRO A 410 -10.08 -26.46 -11.60
N PHE A 411 -10.17 -25.64 -10.57
CA PHE A 411 -9.43 -25.80 -9.32
C PHE A 411 -10.27 -25.37 -8.14
N THR A 412 -9.91 -25.85 -6.96
CA THR A 412 -10.56 -25.43 -5.72
C THR A 412 -9.78 -24.29 -5.07
N CYS A 413 -10.46 -23.17 -4.78
CA CYS A 413 -9.88 -22.01 -4.11
C CYS A 413 -10.68 -21.60 -2.85
N CYS A 414 -10.03 -20.87 -1.96
CA CYS A 414 -10.70 -20.19 -0.84
C CYS A 414 -11.03 -18.74 -1.23
N ILE A 415 -12.25 -18.33 -0.91
CA ILE A 415 -12.83 -17.03 -1.26
C ILE A 415 -13.27 -16.33 0.02
N LYS A 416 -12.86 -15.10 0.23
CA LYS A 416 -13.34 -14.27 1.35
C LYS A 416 -14.13 -13.09 0.83
N GLU A 417 -15.30 -12.91 1.41
CA GLU A 417 -16.20 -11.79 1.16
C GLU A 417 -15.80 -10.60 2.04
N TYR A 418 -15.93 -9.39 1.51
CA TYR A 418 -15.65 -8.15 2.25
C TYR A 418 -16.40 -6.97 1.65
N GLY A 419 -16.53 -5.90 2.43
CA GLY A 419 -17.09 -4.62 1.99
C GLY A 419 -16.02 -3.61 1.62
N VAL A 420 -16.28 -2.82 0.58
CA VAL A 420 -15.51 -1.63 0.23
C VAL A 420 -16.42 -0.42 0.26
N ARG A 421 -15.96 0.70 0.84
CA ARG A 421 -16.67 1.97 0.77
C ARG A 421 -16.47 2.57 -0.62
N VAL A 422 -17.56 3.03 -1.22
CA VAL A 422 -17.55 3.68 -2.53
C VAL A 422 -18.28 5.02 -2.38
N ALA A 423 -17.75 6.06 -3.00
CA ALA A 423 -18.41 7.36 -3.03
C ALA A 423 -19.68 7.26 -3.91
N PHE A 424 -20.75 7.95 -3.52
CA PHE A 424 -21.93 8.11 -4.37
C PHE A 424 -21.56 9.05 -5.52
N ASP A 425 -21.58 8.53 -6.75
CA ASP A 425 -21.93 9.36 -7.89
C ASP A 425 -23.44 9.16 -8.06
N CYS A 426 -24.22 10.21 -7.84
CA CYS A 426 -25.66 10.23 -8.12
C CYS A 426 -25.88 10.06 -9.63
N ALA A 427 -25.85 8.82 -10.10
CA ALA A 427 -26.45 8.43 -11.36
C ALA A 427 -27.92 8.14 -11.08
N ASP A 428 -28.75 9.20 -11.12
CA ASP A 428 -30.19 9.08 -11.26
C ASP A 428 -30.49 8.39 -12.59
N GLU A 429 -30.68 7.07 -12.54
CA GLU A 429 -31.40 6.36 -13.59
C GLU A 429 -32.70 5.79 -12.99
N ASN A 430 -33.78 6.51 -13.28
CA ASN A 430 -35.19 6.11 -13.23
C ASN A 430 -35.89 6.23 -11.86
N ASP A 431 -36.55 7.38 -11.66
CA ASP A 431 -37.96 7.40 -11.30
C ASP A 431 -38.62 8.63 -11.97
N GLU A 432 -39.10 8.42 -13.20
CA GLU A 432 -40.21 9.22 -13.72
C GLU A 432 -41.46 8.80 -12.92
N ASN A 433 -41.91 9.72 -12.05
CA ASN A 433 -43.28 9.92 -11.52
C ASN A 433 -43.25 10.19 -10.00
N ASP A 434 -43.37 11.45 -9.60
CA ASP A 434 -44.60 11.94 -8.96
C ASP A 434 -44.45 13.43 -8.59
N ASP A 435 -45.45 14.20 -9.01
CA ASP A 435 -45.67 15.59 -8.64
C ASP A 435 -45.88 15.73 -7.12
N ALA A 436 -45.22 16.71 -6.47
CA ALA A 436 -45.86 17.71 -5.60
C ALA A 436 -44.86 18.49 -4.71
N ASP A 437 -45.21 19.78 -4.59
CA ASP A 437 -44.91 20.74 -3.53
C ASP A 437 -43.54 21.46 -3.46
N GLU A 438 -43.60 22.69 -3.98
CA GLU A 438 -42.82 23.86 -3.59
C GLU A 438 -42.92 24.09 -2.06
N ASN A 439 -41.79 23.95 -1.36
CA ASN A 439 -41.30 24.80 -0.26
C ASN A 439 -40.38 23.99 0.67
N ASP A 440 -39.06 24.16 0.53
CA ASP A 440 -38.21 24.45 1.69
C ASP A 440 -36.81 24.90 1.22
N GLU A 441 -36.52 26.19 1.38
CA GLU A 441 -35.17 26.72 1.32
C GLU A 441 -34.47 26.38 2.64
N ASN A 442 -33.77 25.25 2.75
CA ASN A 442 -32.72 25.13 3.76
C ASN A 442 -31.69 24.00 3.55
N HIS A 443 -30.42 24.40 3.64
CA HIS A 443 -29.23 23.59 3.93
C HIS A 443 -28.89 22.43 2.99
N GLN A 444 -28.31 22.77 1.84
CA GLN A 444 -27.49 21.84 1.05
C GLN A 444 -26.12 21.65 1.73
N GLU A 445 -26.10 20.98 2.89
CA GLU A 445 -24.93 20.19 3.26
C GLU A 445 -24.91 19.02 2.28
N THR A 446 -24.01 19.05 1.31
CA THR A 446 -23.72 17.87 0.47
C THR A 446 -23.17 16.79 1.39
N SER A 447 -24.06 15.99 1.99
CA SER A 447 -23.67 14.77 2.67
C SER A 447 -23.05 13.89 1.59
N ASN A 448 -21.73 13.80 1.56
CA ASN A 448 -21.02 12.77 0.81
C ASN A 448 -21.47 11.42 1.36
N SER A 449 -22.58 10.91 0.82
CA SER A 449 -23.08 9.61 1.16
C SER A 449 -22.08 8.60 0.60
N PHE A 450 -21.65 7.67 1.45
CA PHE A 450 -20.83 6.55 1.00
C PHE A 450 -21.73 5.32 1.00
N CYS A 451 -21.66 4.53 -0.07
CA CYS A 451 -22.30 3.23 -0.10
C CYS A 451 -21.26 2.13 0.11
N TRP A 452 -21.73 0.95 0.50
CA TRP A 452 -20.88 -0.22 0.63
C TRP A 452 -21.07 -1.13 -0.58
N GLU A 453 -19.96 -1.52 -1.21
CA GLU A 453 -19.93 -2.51 -2.27
C GLU A 453 -19.45 -3.86 -1.73
N ARG A 454 -20.20 -4.93 -2.01
CA ARG A 454 -19.81 -6.32 -1.71
C ARG A 454 -18.76 -6.78 -2.72
N ARG A 455 -17.59 -7.19 -2.23
CA ARG A 455 -16.50 -7.74 -3.05
C ARG A 455 -16.00 -9.09 -2.53
N PHE A 456 -15.29 -9.81 -3.39
CA PHE A 456 -14.73 -11.12 -3.08
C PHE A 456 -13.26 -11.17 -3.46
N ARG A 457 -12.43 -11.74 -2.60
CA ARG A 457 -10.99 -11.89 -2.86
C ARG A 457 -10.54 -13.31 -2.60
N MET A 458 -9.52 -13.74 -3.34
CA MET A 458 -8.90 -15.05 -3.14
C MET A 458 -7.98 -15.01 -1.91
N PHE A 459 -7.89 -16.13 -1.18
CA PHE A 459 -6.96 -16.29 -0.07
C PHE A 459 -6.53 -17.74 0.10
N ASP A 460 -5.45 -17.98 0.85
CA ASP A 460 -4.95 -19.31 1.23
C ASP A 460 -5.03 -20.37 0.10
N THR A 461 -4.78 -19.92 -1.13
CA THR A 461 -4.79 -20.71 -2.35
C THR A 461 -3.45 -20.49 -3.03
N ARG A 462 -2.78 -21.55 -3.47
CA ARG A 462 -1.41 -21.50 -4.00
C ARG A 462 -1.28 -22.27 -5.31
N VAL A 463 -0.54 -21.69 -6.24
CA VAL A 463 -0.04 -22.36 -7.45
C VAL A 463 1.33 -22.96 -7.15
N MET A 464 1.42 -24.29 -7.25
CA MET A 464 2.63 -25.06 -6.96
C MET A 464 3.76 -24.79 -7.95
#